data_AF-A0A9R0I8V4-F1
#
_entry.id   AF-A0A9R0I8V4-F1
#
_cell.length_a   1.000
_cell.length_b   1.000
_cell.length_c   1.000
_cell.angle_alpha   90.00
_cell.angle_beta   90.00
_cell.angle_gamma   90.00
#
_symmetry.space_group_name_H-M   'P 1'
#
loop_
_entity.id
_entity.type
_entity.pdbx_description
1 polymer ?
#
loop_
_entity_poly.entity_id
_entity_poly.type
_entity_poly.pdbx_seq_one_letter_code
_entity_poly.pdbx_strand_id
1 'polypeptide(L)'
;MTQQKYRIQVKTRLFYKVKALAKEVINGIFSESYALLPRYAEMIKETNPECYALITWHSDHGDVQPKFKACFFSFGAQVKGFLKGCRPIIGIDGAHLSGFFKGILLSALGIDGNNEIFLLAYGVVDTESQESWNYFMRNLRALFEREGCSRDDWTFISDRMRGVDLAVHENFPRATRRCCAQHLYMNCKNGGWSGELFHKLFWIAANAYNPYVYNKAIEKITEFDPNATKYLDTCTEQWSRHQFDPLVCCDHNTTNYVESFNALTKPYRDLPLLSLFEAIREWAMERIGVRFDKAANMEPNHLTDYAKHEMELRSAESRFCYSTACGGGELEVKDGNVKFPVKLHNRTCGCGVWQVSGMPCKHGLRVIYNQRLDPVDFVSTYFKGAAYKQAYAEHMHPMADPTQWPGSTLPTIKPPGIKRSAGRPQKKRRRGAMEARKRKRNTSVKCSKCKEMDHNARTCKSGAGTSKAPPKQRAATNKRKTASDGASTSKAAPKGKKSKQA
;
A
#
# COMPACT_ATOMS: atom_id res chain seq x y z
N MET A 1 -7.75 34.75 -6.12
CA MET A 1 -6.42 35.35 -6.36
C MET A 1 -6.25 35.81 -7.81
N THR A 2 -6.38 34.95 -8.82
CA THR A 2 -6.17 35.34 -10.24
C THR A 2 -7.19 36.38 -10.76
N GLN A 3 -8.47 36.26 -10.39
CA GLN A 3 -9.53 37.21 -10.77
C GLN A 3 -9.30 38.64 -10.25
N GLN A 4 -8.76 38.80 -9.04
CA GLN A 4 -8.52 40.12 -8.44
C GLN A 4 -7.26 40.78 -8.99
N LYS A 5 -6.21 39.99 -9.30
CA LYS A 5 -4.92 40.52 -9.76
C LYS A 5 -4.92 40.87 -11.26
N TYR A 6 -5.62 40.08 -12.08
CA TYR A 6 -5.57 40.23 -13.54
C TYR A 6 -6.91 40.65 -14.17
N ARG A 7 -7.97 40.84 -13.35
CA ARG A 7 -9.34 41.17 -13.80
C ARG A 7 -9.93 40.23 -14.87
N ILE A 8 -9.37 39.02 -15.03
CA ILE A 8 -9.87 38.04 -15.99
C ILE A 8 -10.93 37.17 -15.34
N GLN A 9 -12.15 37.19 -15.89
CA GLN A 9 -13.25 36.30 -15.53
C GLN A 9 -13.28 35.12 -16.50
N VAL A 10 -12.82 33.95 -16.04
CA VAL A 10 -12.83 32.72 -16.84
C VAL A 10 -13.77 31.70 -16.20
N LYS A 11 -14.62 31.06 -17.01
CA LYS A 11 -15.48 29.95 -16.56
C LYS A 11 -14.60 28.83 -15.98
N THR A 12 -14.94 28.29 -14.81
CA THR A 12 -14.19 27.21 -14.16
C THR A 12 -13.98 26.01 -15.09
N ARG A 13 -14.95 25.70 -15.96
CA ARG A 13 -14.83 24.65 -17.00
C ARG A 13 -13.70 24.92 -17.99
N LEU A 14 -13.46 26.19 -18.36
CA LEU A 14 -12.35 26.56 -19.24
C LEU A 14 -11.00 26.38 -18.52
N PHE A 15 -10.89 26.71 -17.23
CA PHE A 15 -9.67 26.39 -16.46
C PHE A 15 -9.37 24.90 -16.41
N TYR A 16 -10.40 24.05 -16.27
CA TYR A 16 -10.21 22.60 -16.36
C TYR A 16 -9.78 22.16 -17.75
N LYS A 17 -10.35 22.74 -18.81
CA LYS A 17 -9.97 22.44 -20.20
C LYS A 17 -8.53 22.88 -20.49
N VAL A 18 -8.15 24.10 -20.13
CA VAL A 18 -6.78 24.62 -20.27
C VAL A 18 -5.80 23.79 -19.46
N LYS A 19 -6.15 23.39 -18.23
CA LYS A 19 -5.30 22.51 -17.41
C LYS A 19 -5.15 21.12 -18.02
N ALA A 20 -6.19 20.57 -18.64
CA ALA A 20 -6.13 19.28 -19.33
C ALA A 20 -5.24 19.37 -20.58
N LEU A 21 -5.46 20.38 -21.42
CA LEU A 21 -4.64 20.65 -22.61
C LEU A 21 -3.17 20.91 -22.25
N ALA A 22 -2.90 21.73 -21.24
CA ALA A 22 -1.53 21.96 -20.77
C ALA A 22 -0.87 20.68 -20.26
N LYS A 23 -1.64 19.79 -19.59
CA LYS A 23 -1.14 18.47 -19.17
C LYS A 23 -0.84 17.57 -20.37
N GLU A 24 -1.65 17.59 -21.42
CA GLU A 24 -1.40 16.85 -22.67
C GLU A 24 -0.16 17.40 -23.39
N VAL A 25 0.01 18.72 -23.47
CA VAL A 25 1.21 19.33 -24.07
C VAL A 25 2.48 18.99 -23.29
N ILE A 26 2.42 19.00 -21.95
CA ILE A 26 3.60 18.74 -21.10
C ILE A 26 3.94 17.25 -21.01
N ASN A 27 2.94 16.37 -20.94
CA ASN A 27 3.16 14.94 -20.63
C ASN A 27 2.86 14.00 -21.79
N GLY A 28 2.47 14.54 -22.95
CA GLY A 28 1.99 13.77 -24.10
C GLY A 28 0.51 13.40 -24.02
N ILE A 29 -0.01 12.85 -25.11
CA ILE A 29 -1.41 12.47 -25.23
C ILE A 29 -1.64 11.13 -24.53
N PHE A 30 -2.62 11.07 -23.62
CA PHE A 30 -2.91 9.86 -22.82
C PHE A 30 -3.12 8.60 -23.67
N SER A 31 -3.78 8.72 -24.82
CA SER A 31 -4.01 7.57 -25.72
C SER A 31 -2.74 7.09 -26.42
N GLU A 32 -1.84 8.00 -26.78
CA GLU A 32 -0.56 7.66 -27.45
C GLU A 32 0.36 6.86 -26.51
N SER A 33 0.28 7.11 -25.20
CA SER A 33 1.06 6.33 -24.23
C SER A 33 0.75 4.83 -24.26
N TYR A 34 -0.46 4.42 -24.65
CA TYR A 34 -0.82 3.00 -24.79
C TYR A 34 -0.23 2.39 -26.06
N ALA A 35 -0.14 3.15 -27.14
CA ALA A 35 0.45 2.70 -28.40
C ALA A 35 1.94 2.40 -28.25
N LEU A 36 2.62 3.08 -27.32
CA LEU A 36 4.05 2.89 -27.03
C LEU A 36 4.36 1.71 -26.09
N LEU A 37 3.37 1.14 -25.38
CA LEU A 37 3.63 0.12 -24.37
C LEU A 37 4.29 -1.17 -24.89
N PRO A 38 3.92 -1.72 -26.06
CA PRO A 38 4.57 -2.91 -26.60
C PRO A 38 6.06 -2.67 -26.83
N ARG A 39 6.39 -1.55 -27.48
CA ARG A 39 7.76 -1.11 -27.75
C ARG A 39 8.52 -0.82 -26.46
N TYR A 40 7.87 -0.20 -25.48
CA TYR A 40 8.46 0.02 -24.16
C TYR A 40 8.86 -1.31 -23.49
N ALA A 41 8.00 -2.33 -23.56
CA ALA A 41 8.31 -3.65 -23.02
C ALA A 41 9.45 -4.35 -23.78
N GLU A 42 9.57 -4.16 -25.11
CA GLU A 42 10.74 -4.61 -25.89
C GLU A 42 12.02 -3.92 -25.43
N MET A 43 12.00 -2.59 -25.29
CA MET A 43 13.18 -1.84 -24.84
C MET A 43 13.62 -2.23 -23.44
N ILE A 44 12.70 -2.51 -22.51
CA ILE A 44 13.06 -3.05 -21.20
C ILE A 44 13.77 -4.39 -21.36
N LYS A 45 13.24 -5.32 -22.19
CA LYS A 45 13.87 -6.64 -22.40
C LYS A 45 15.24 -6.57 -23.05
N GLU A 46 15.42 -5.64 -23.98
CA GLU A 46 16.68 -5.44 -24.69
C GLU A 46 17.75 -4.86 -23.77
N THR A 47 17.41 -3.83 -22.99
CA THR A 47 18.36 -3.12 -22.13
C THR A 47 18.58 -3.79 -20.79
N ASN A 48 17.59 -4.51 -20.28
CA ASN A 48 17.61 -5.20 -19.00
C ASN A 48 17.34 -6.70 -19.24
N PRO A 49 18.39 -7.49 -19.54
CA PRO A 49 18.26 -8.93 -19.68
C PRO A 49 17.56 -9.56 -18.47
N GLU A 50 16.86 -10.67 -18.70
CA GLU A 50 16.14 -11.43 -17.67
C GLU A 50 15.01 -10.66 -16.97
N CYS A 51 14.63 -9.48 -17.47
CA CYS A 51 13.41 -8.83 -17.03
C CYS A 51 12.16 -9.63 -17.43
N TYR A 52 11.06 -9.35 -16.75
CA TYR A 52 9.74 -9.80 -17.16
C TYR A 52 8.86 -8.58 -17.44
N ALA A 53 8.81 -8.19 -18.72
CA ALA A 53 7.94 -7.12 -19.22
C ALA A 53 6.85 -7.70 -20.13
N LEU A 54 5.61 -7.69 -19.65
CA LEU A 54 4.44 -8.24 -20.32
C LEU A 54 3.36 -7.18 -20.53
N ILE A 55 2.93 -7.00 -21.77
CA ILE A 55 1.72 -6.27 -22.13
C ILE A 55 0.70 -7.28 -22.63
N THR A 56 -0.50 -7.24 -22.07
CA THR A 56 -1.63 -8.08 -22.47
C THR A 56 -2.72 -7.18 -23.07
N TRP A 57 -3.26 -7.60 -24.20
CA TRP A 57 -4.35 -6.92 -24.90
C TRP A 57 -5.49 -7.86 -25.25
N HIS A 58 -6.67 -7.29 -25.48
CA HIS A 58 -7.79 -7.99 -26.09
C HIS A 58 -7.58 -8.07 -27.61
N SER A 59 -7.63 -9.29 -28.15
CA SER A 59 -7.83 -9.54 -29.57
C SER A 59 -9.34 -9.71 -29.82
N ASP A 60 -10.02 -8.64 -30.21
CA ASP A 60 -11.38 -8.76 -30.75
C ASP A 60 -11.26 -9.46 -32.11
N HIS A 61 -12.00 -10.54 -32.37
CA HIS A 61 -11.95 -11.27 -33.64
C HIS A 61 -12.26 -10.32 -34.82
N GLY A 62 -11.31 -10.14 -35.75
CA GLY A 62 -11.40 -9.26 -36.92
C GLY A 62 -10.25 -8.26 -37.04
N ASP A 63 -10.31 -7.37 -38.03
CA ASP A 63 -9.29 -6.34 -38.36
C ASP A 63 -9.32 -5.14 -37.38
N VAL A 64 -9.63 -5.39 -36.10
CA VAL A 64 -9.80 -4.37 -35.07
C VAL A 64 -8.50 -4.21 -34.29
N GLN A 65 -7.96 -2.99 -34.28
CA GLN A 65 -6.75 -2.65 -33.53
C GLN A 65 -6.87 -3.07 -32.04
N PRO A 66 -5.87 -3.77 -31.48
CA PRO A 66 -5.95 -4.36 -30.14
C PRO A 66 -6.11 -3.31 -29.04
N LYS A 67 -6.77 -3.68 -27.94
CA LYS A 67 -7.01 -2.79 -26.78
C LYS A 67 -6.29 -3.29 -25.54
N PHE A 68 -5.71 -2.39 -24.77
CA PHE A 68 -5.01 -2.72 -23.52
C PHE A 68 -5.93 -3.46 -22.53
N LYS A 69 -5.45 -4.60 -22.00
CA LYS A 69 -6.11 -5.39 -20.94
C LYS A 69 -5.36 -5.23 -19.61
N ALA A 70 -4.07 -5.58 -19.61
CA ALA A 70 -3.25 -5.57 -18.41
C ALA A 70 -1.76 -5.50 -18.76
N CYS A 71 -0.91 -5.19 -17.78
CA CYS A 71 0.53 -5.37 -17.90
C CYS A 71 1.17 -5.87 -16.60
N PHE A 72 2.37 -6.41 -16.72
CA PHE A 72 3.21 -6.83 -15.61
C PHE A 72 4.67 -6.50 -15.93
N PHE A 73 5.37 -5.87 -14.99
CA PHE A 73 6.77 -5.52 -15.09
C PHE A 73 7.53 -5.97 -13.86
N SER A 74 8.67 -6.60 -14.09
CA SER A 74 9.71 -6.86 -13.11
C SER A 74 11.07 -6.83 -13.81
N PHE A 75 12.11 -6.40 -13.10
CA PHE A 75 13.48 -6.34 -13.60
C PHE A 75 14.29 -7.50 -13.01
N GLY A 76 15.17 -8.11 -13.81
CA GLY A 76 15.99 -9.25 -13.37
C GLY A 76 16.76 -8.96 -12.08
N ALA A 77 17.45 -7.81 -12.04
CA ALA A 77 18.16 -7.34 -10.86
C ALA A 77 17.29 -7.28 -9.58
N GLN A 78 16.02 -6.88 -9.71
CA GLN A 78 15.11 -6.79 -8.58
C GLN A 78 14.70 -8.17 -8.08
N VAL A 79 14.25 -9.07 -8.96
CA VAL A 79 13.83 -10.40 -8.51
C VAL A 79 15.01 -11.17 -7.91
N LYS A 80 16.17 -11.13 -8.54
CA LYS A 80 17.38 -11.82 -8.06
C LYS A 80 17.86 -11.27 -6.73
N GLY A 81 17.89 -9.94 -6.59
CA GLY A 81 18.21 -9.29 -5.33
C GLY A 81 17.25 -9.68 -4.21
N PHE A 82 15.94 -9.68 -4.48
CA PHE A 82 14.95 -10.10 -3.51
C PHE A 82 15.15 -11.57 -3.08
N LEU A 83 15.29 -12.49 -4.04
CA LEU A 83 15.40 -13.93 -3.76
C LEU A 83 16.67 -14.28 -2.98
N LYS A 84 17.79 -13.57 -3.23
CA LYS A 84 19.09 -13.88 -2.62
C LYS A 84 19.31 -13.15 -1.29
N GLY A 85 18.85 -11.90 -1.14
CA GLY A 85 19.24 -11.04 -0.02
C GLY A 85 18.12 -10.47 0.83
N CYS A 86 16.88 -10.44 0.35
CA CYS A 86 15.76 -9.85 1.10
C CYS A 86 15.04 -10.89 1.97
N ARG A 87 14.29 -10.40 2.95
CA ARG A 87 13.45 -11.27 3.78
C ARG A 87 12.25 -11.78 2.95
N PRO A 88 11.79 -13.02 3.19
CA PRO A 88 10.78 -13.68 2.37
C PRO A 88 9.35 -13.27 2.73
N ILE A 89 9.14 -11.95 2.81
CA ILE A 89 7.84 -11.33 3.00
C ILE A 89 7.56 -10.38 1.84
N ILE A 90 6.37 -10.51 1.28
CA ILE A 90 5.93 -9.73 0.12
C ILE A 90 4.66 -8.99 0.49
N GLY A 91 4.75 -7.67 0.50
CA GLY A 91 3.62 -6.76 0.61
C GLY A 91 2.98 -6.56 -0.76
N ILE A 92 1.68 -6.76 -0.84
CA ILE A 92 0.90 -6.52 -2.06
C ILE A 92 -0.24 -5.54 -1.79
N ASP A 93 -0.50 -4.65 -2.74
CA ASP A 93 -1.63 -3.73 -2.69
C ASP A 93 -2.04 -3.21 -4.07
N GLY A 94 -3.29 -2.75 -4.15
CA GLY A 94 -3.91 -2.14 -5.31
C GLY A 94 -4.14 -0.64 -5.13
N ALA A 95 -3.67 0.14 -6.10
CA ALA A 95 -3.74 1.60 -6.08
C ALA A 95 -4.55 2.16 -7.25
N HIS A 96 -5.69 2.80 -6.97
CA HIS A 96 -6.50 3.43 -8.01
C HIS A 96 -5.73 4.51 -8.79
N LEU A 97 -5.73 4.36 -10.12
CA LEU A 97 -5.28 5.39 -11.04
C LEU A 97 -6.35 6.47 -11.17
N SER A 98 -5.91 7.73 -11.15
CA SER A 98 -6.80 8.90 -11.19
C SER A 98 -6.83 9.60 -12.56
N GLY A 99 -6.00 9.12 -13.50
CA GLY A 99 -5.95 9.55 -14.89
C GLY A 99 -7.24 9.31 -15.67
N PHE A 100 -7.20 9.61 -16.96
CA PHE A 100 -8.38 9.58 -17.83
C PHE A 100 -8.98 8.17 -17.97
N PHE A 101 -8.14 7.17 -18.23
CA PHE A 101 -8.54 5.78 -18.49
C PHE A 101 -8.75 4.92 -17.23
N LYS A 102 -8.53 5.48 -16.03
CA LYS A 102 -8.62 4.76 -14.74
C LYS A 102 -7.71 3.51 -14.73
N GLY A 103 -8.09 2.48 -13.98
CA GLY A 103 -7.28 1.29 -13.73
C GLY A 103 -6.75 1.22 -12.30
N ILE A 104 -6.09 0.11 -12.00
CA ILE A 104 -5.49 -0.20 -10.71
C ILE A 104 -4.02 -0.52 -10.95
N LEU A 105 -3.13 0.20 -10.25
CA LEU A 105 -1.72 -0.16 -10.14
C LEU A 105 -1.59 -1.23 -9.05
N LEU A 106 -1.26 -2.45 -9.45
CA LEU A 106 -0.88 -3.52 -8.54
C LEU A 106 0.63 -3.49 -8.32
N SER A 107 1.07 -3.72 -7.09
CA SER A 107 2.49 -3.77 -6.75
C SER A 107 2.80 -4.91 -5.79
N ALA A 108 3.97 -5.53 -5.97
CA ALA A 108 4.60 -6.46 -5.03
C ALA A 108 5.92 -5.87 -4.54
N LEU A 109 6.06 -5.79 -3.22
CA LEU A 109 7.16 -5.11 -2.54
C LEU A 109 7.73 -6.03 -1.46
N GLY A 110 9.05 -6.11 -1.37
CA GLY A 110 9.76 -6.77 -0.31
C GLY A 110 10.38 -5.74 0.63
N ILE A 111 11.13 -6.26 1.60
CA ILE A 111 11.93 -5.45 2.53
C ILE A 111 13.31 -6.07 2.68
N ASP A 112 14.33 -5.21 2.59
CA ASP A 112 15.72 -5.60 2.80
C ASP A 112 16.07 -5.71 4.30
N GLY A 113 17.34 -5.94 4.62
CA GLY A 113 17.84 -5.96 6.00
C GLY A 113 17.82 -4.61 6.72
N ASN A 114 17.57 -3.49 6.05
CA ASN A 114 17.39 -2.17 6.65
C ASN A 114 15.91 -1.80 6.88
N ASN A 115 14.98 -2.73 6.69
CA ASN A 115 13.53 -2.46 6.64
C ASN A 115 13.14 -1.45 5.53
N GLU A 116 13.95 -1.33 4.47
CA GLU A 116 13.67 -0.43 3.37
C GLU A 116 12.87 -1.12 2.26
N ILE A 117 12.05 -0.33 1.55
CA ILE A 117 11.21 -0.80 0.45
C ILE A 117 12.10 -1.35 -0.67
N PHE A 118 11.79 -2.57 -1.11
CA PHE A 118 12.37 -3.24 -2.27
C PHE A 118 11.26 -3.56 -3.29
N LEU A 119 11.37 -3.10 -4.54
CA LEU A 119 10.31 -3.30 -5.54
C LEU A 119 10.52 -4.58 -6.34
N LEU A 120 9.63 -5.57 -6.21
CA LEU A 120 9.75 -6.81 -6.98
C LEU A 120 9.07 -6.66 -8.35
N ALA A 121 7.82 -6.23 -8.34
CA ALA A 121 7.01 -6.16 -9.53
C ALA A 121 5.89 -5.12 -9.41
N TYR A 122 5.44 -4.62 -10.55
CA TYR A 122 4.26 -3.77 -10.64
C TYR A 122 3.51 -4.01 -11.96
N GLY A 123 2.24 -3.67 -11.99
CA GLY A 123 1.40 -3.88 -13.16
C GLY A 123 0.14 -3.03 -13.11
N VAL A 124 -0.48 -2.82 -14.26
CA VAL A 124 -1.76 -2.11 -14.35
C VAL A 124 -2.82 -3.03 -14.92
N VAL A 125 -3.96 -3.07 -14.25
CA VAL A 125 -5.16 -3.83 -14.63
C VAL A 125 -6.36 -2.90 -14.71
N ASP A 126 -7.42 -3.32 -15.40
CA ASP A 126 -8.59 -2.49 -15.62
C ASP A 126 -9.44 -2.29 -14.35
N THR A 127 -9.50 -3.31 -13.50
CA THR A 127 -10.35 -3.39 -12.30
C THR A 127 -9.69 -4.25 -11.23
N GLU A 128 -10.03 -3.97 -9.97
CA GLU A 128 -9.59 -4.78 -8.84
C GLU A 128 -10.57 -5.94 -8.65
N SER A 129 -10.18 -7.11 -9.13
CA SER A 129 -10.99 -8.32 -9.14
C SER A 129 -10.12 -9.54 -8.83
N GLN A 130 -10.75 -10.68 -8.54
CA GLN A 130 -10.03 -11.95 -8.39
C GLN A 130 -9.26 -12.31 -9.66
N GLU A 131 -9.82 -12.09 -10.86
CA GLU A 131 -9.12 -12.35 -12.14
C GLU A 131 -7.86 -11.50 -12.27
N SER A 132 -7.95 -10.20 -11.93
CA SER A 132 -6.81 -9.29 -12.00
C SER A 132 -5.70 -9.66 -11.02
N TRP A 133 -6.06 -10.04 -9.79
CA TRP A 133 -5.09 -10.53 -8.81
C TRP A 133 -4.51 -11.88 -9.22
N ASN A 134 -5.31 -12.80 -9.75
CA ASN A 134 -4.81 -14.06 -10.31
C ASN A 134 -3.82 -13.85 -11.45
N TYR A 135 -4.13 -12.93 -12.37
CA TYR A 135 -3.19 -12.54 -13.43
C TYR A 135 -1.86 -12.05 -12.84
N PHE A 136 -1.91 -11.18 -11.83
CA PHE A 136 -0.71 -10.60 -11.22
C PHE A 136 0.11 -11.66 -10.46
N MET A 137 -0.54 -12.48 -9.63
CA MET A 137 0.10 -13.53 -8.83
C MET A 137 0.67 -14.65 -9.70
N ARG A 138 -0.02 -15.02 -10.79
CA ARG A 138 0.50 -16.01 -11.76
C ARG A 138 1.78 -15.54 -12.42
N ASN A 139 1.84 -14.27 -12.84
CA ASN A 139 3.06 -13.70 -13.41
C ASN A 139 4.18 -13.60 -12.38
N LEU A 140 3.86 -13.27 -11.12
CA LEU A 140 4.83 -13.28 -10.03
C LEU A 140 5.38 -14.68 -9.75
N ARG A 141 4.54 -15.72 -9.77
CA ARG A 141 5.00 -17.12 -9.64
C ARG A 141 5.91 -17.51 -10.81
N ALA A 142 5.47 -17.24 -12.04
CA ALA A 142 6.26 -17.57 -13.23
C ALA A 142 7.61 -16.84 -13.24
N LEU A 143 7.67 -15.62 -12.70
CA LEU A 143 8.92 -14.90 -12.48
C LEU A 143 9.86 -15.66 -11.52
N PHE A 144 9.36 -16.11 -10.37
CA PHE A 144 10.16 -16.86 -9.40
C PHE A 144 10.64 -18.21 -9.96
N GLU A 145 9.79 -18.91 -10.72
CA GLU A 145 10.15 -20.17 -11.39
C GLU A 145 11.26 -19.99 -12.43
N ARG A 146 11.21 -18.88 -13.20
CA ARG A 146 12.26 -18.56 -14.19
C ARG A 146 13.62 -18.32 -13.55
N GLU A 147 13.64 -17.77 -12.33
CA GLU A 147 14.85 -17.60 -11.52
C GLU A 147 15.26 -18.87 -10.78
N GLY A 148 14.62 -20.02 -11.06
CA GLY A 148 14.94 -21.30 -10.44
C GLY A 148 14.52 -21.41 -8.97
N CYS A 149 13.61 -20.55 -8.51
CA CYS A 149 13.17 -20.56 -7.12
C CYS A 149 12.18 -21.71 -6.87
N SER A 150 12.59 -22.70 -6.08
CA SER A 150 11.74 -23.81 -5.63
C SER A 150 11.00 -23.53 -4.33
N ARG A 151 11.12 -22.31 -3.78
CA ARG A 151 10.49 -21.93 -2.52
C ARG A 151 8.97 -21.83 -2.67
N ASP A 152 8.23 -22.45 -1.76
CA ASP A 152 6.76 -22.47 -1.75
C ASP A 152 6.13 -21.94 -0.44
N ASP A 153 6.93 -21.70 0.60
CA ASP A 153 6.54 -21.20 1.93
C ASP A 153 6.69 -19.66 2.05
N TRP A 154 6.22 -18.93 1.04
CA TRP A 154 6.27 -17.47 1.03
C TRP A 154 5.35 -16.84 2.07
N THR A 155 5.66 -15.63 2.55
CA THR A 155 4.72 -14.85 3.36
C THR A 155 4.20 -13.65 2.58
N PHE A 156 2.89 -13.53 2.42
CA PHE A 156 2.25 -12.37 1.81
C PHE A 156 1.51 -11.52 2.85
N ILE A 157 1.65 -10.20 2.80
CA ILE A 157 0.89 -9.25 3.63
C ILE A 157 0.10 -8.25 2.78
N SER A 158 -1.17 -8.03 3.10
CA SER A 158 -2.04 -7.08 2.40
C SER A 158 -3.21 -6.62 3.29
N ASP A 159 -4.09 -5.76 2.77
CA ASP A 159 -5.44 -5.59 3.32
C ASP A 159 -6.26 -6.89 3.19
N ARG A 160 -7.32 -7.02 4.00
CA ARG A 160 -8.28 -8.13 4.01
C ARG A 160 -9.24 -8.01 2.83
N MET A 161 -8.81 -8.51 1.69
CA MET A 161 -9.60 -8.53 0.46
C MET A 161 -9.75 -9.96 -0.06
N ARG A 162 -10.97 -10.48 -0.07
CA ARG A 162 -11.27 -11.86 -0.48
C ARG A 162 -10.72 -12.22 -1.86
N GLY A 163 -10.70 -11.28 -2.80
CA GLY A 163 -10.13 -11.49 -4.14
C GLY A 163 -8.61 -11.71 -4.14
N VAL A 164 -7.89 -11.07 -3.21
CA VAL A 164 -6.45 -11.26 -2.99
C VAL A 164 -6.19 -12.62 -2.37
N ASP A 165 -6.95 -12.98 -1.33
CA ASP A 165 -6.72 -14.24 -0.60
C ASP A 165 -6.89 -15.47 -1.50
N LEU A 166 -7.94 -15.48 -2.32
CA LEU A 166 -8.17 -16.54 -3.30
C LEU A 166 -7.03 -16.61 -4.33
N ALA A 167 -6.58 -15.46 -4.84
CA ALA A 167 -5.53 -15.42 -5.84
C ALA A 167 -4.16 -15.85 -5.31
N VAL A 168 -3.84 -15.49 -4.06
CA VAL A 168 -2.61 -15.97 -3.41
C VAL A 168 -2.72 -17.46 -3.16
N HIS A 169 -3.84 -17.98 -2.66
CA HIS A 169 -4.00 -19.42 -2.43
C HIS A 169 -3.90 -20.25 -3.72
N GLU A 170 -4.47 -19.77 -4.83
CA GLU A 170 -4.43 -20.46 -6.12
C GLU A 170 -3.00 -20.54 -6.70
N ASN A 171 -2.22 -19.47 -6.58
CA ASN A 171 -0.88 -19.39 -7.17
C ASN A 171 0.24 -19.77 -6.18
N PHE A 172 0.04 -19.61 -4.88
CA PHE A 172 1.01 -19.91 -3.83
C PHE A 172 0.31 -20.68 -2.69
N PRO A 173 -0.07 -21.95 -2.92
CA PRO A 173 -0.94 -22.69 -2.00
C PRO A 173 -0.33 -22.95 -0.62
N ARG A 174 1.00 -22.95 -0.50
CA ARG A 174 1.73 -23.11 0.76
C ARG A 174 2.16 -21.77 1.39
N ALA A 175 1.78 -20.65 0.80
CA ALA A 175 2.14 -19.36 1.35
C ALA A 175 1.34 -19.02 2.62
N THR A 176 2.04 -18.43 3.58
CA THR A 176 1.42 -17.85 4.77
C THR A 176 0.81 -16.49 4.43
N ARG A 177 -0.41 -16.27 4.89
CA ARG A 177 -1.13 -14.99 4.75
C ARG A 177 -1.07 -14.19 6.05
N ARG A 178 -0.59 -12.95 5.94
CA ARG A 178 -0.71 -11.92 6.96
C ARG A 178 -1.76 -10.88 6.55
N CYS A 179 -2.61 -10.51 7.50
CA CYS A 179 -3.53 -9.39 7.36
C CYS A 179 -2.91 -8.13 8.00
N CYS A 180 -2.98 -7.00 7.30
CA CYS A 180 -2.51 -5.73 7.85
C CYS A 180 -3.34 -5.32 9.07
N ALA A 181 -2.72 -5.32 10.25
CA ALA A 181 -3.36 -4.97 11.53
C ALA A 181 -3.97 -3.57 11.52
N GLN A 182 -3.36 -2.62 10.80
CA GLN A 182 -3.91 -1.26 10.64
C GLN A 182 -5.23 -1.27 9.86
N HIS A 183 -5.34 -2.09 8.80
CA HIS A 183 -6.57 -2.23 8.04
C HIS A 183 -7.62 -3.04 8.79
N LEU A 184 -7.20 -4.12 9.47
CA LEU A 184 -8.08 -4.89 10.35
C LEU A 184 -8.70 -4.01 11.44
N TYR A 185 -7.89 -3.16 12.09
CA TYR A 185 -8.39 -2.17 13.05
C TYR A 185 -9.38 -1.18 12.42
N MET A 186 -9.10 -0.69 11.20
CA MET A 186 -10.03 0.19 10.51
C MET A 186 -11.35 -0.50 10.17
N ASN A 187 -11.32 -1.78 9.85
CA ASN A 187 -12.53 -2.58 9.65
C ASN A 187 -13.30 -2.78 10.96
N CYS A 188 -12.62 -3.05 12.07
CA CYS A 188 -13.26 -3.09 13.40
C CYS A 188 -13.92 -1.74 13.74
N LYS A 189 -13.22 -0.64 13.46
CA LYS A 189 -13.72 0.73 13.65
C LYS A 189 -14.96 1.01 12.82
N ASN A 190 -14.98 0.57 11.56
CA ASN A 190 -16.15 0.70 10.68
C ASN A 190 -17.32 -0.19 11.15
N GLY A 191 -17.03 -1.31 11.82
CA GLY A 191 -18.01 -2.17 12.48
C GLY A 191 -18.55 -1.64 13.81
N GLY A 192 -18.05 -0.49 14.30
CA GLY A 192 -18.51 0.17 15.53
C GLY A 192 -17.54 0.04 16.70
N TRP A 193 -16.55 -0.86 16.65
CA TRP A 193 -15.56 -1.02 17.72
C TRP A 193 -14.46 0.03 17.61
N SER A 194 -14.57 1.07 18.42
CA SER A 194 -13.69 2.23 18.38
C SER A 194 -13.46 2.79 19.78
N GLY A 195 -12.71 3.89 19.88
CA GLY A 195 -12.33 4.50 21.16
C GLY A 195 -10.94 4.08 21.62
N GLU A 196 -10.43 4.81 22.61
CA GLU A 196 -9.05 4.70 23.10
C GLU A 196 -8.76 3.34 23.73
N LEU A 197 -9.69 2.82 24.54
CA LEU A 197 -9.54 1.53 25.21
C LEU A 197 -9.45 0.39 24.20
N PHE A 198 -10.40 0.28 23.27
CA PHE A 198 -10.38 -0.75 22.23
C PHE A 198 -9.15 -0.63 21.33
N HIS A 199 -8.77 0.59 20.92
CA HIS A 199 -7.54 0.83 20.16
C HIS A 199 -6.31 0.28 20.89
N LYS A 200 -6.17 0.60 22.18
CA LYS A 200 -5.05 0.12 23.00
C LYS A 200 -5.04 -1.41 23.10
N LEU A 201 -6.17 -2.03 23.42
CA LEU A 201 -6.28 -3.49 23.57
C LEU A 201 -6.00 -4.21 22.24
N PHE A 202 -6.57 -3.73 21.13
CA PHE A 202 -6.31 -4.27 19.80
C PHE A 202 -4.81 -4.27 19.46
N TRP A 203 -4.12 -3.15 19.70
CA TRP A 203 -2.69 -3.06 19.40
C TRP A 203 -1.82 -3.86 20.36
N ILE A 204 -2.24 -4.10 21.61
CA ILE A 204 -1.56 -5.07 22.49
C ILE A 204 -1.68 -6.47 21.90
N ALA A 205 -2.87 -6.87 21.45
CA ALA A 205 -3.07 -8.17 20.80
C ALA A 205 -2.26 -8.29 19.50
N ALA A 206 -2.32 -7.30 18.61
CA ALA A 206 -1.62 -7.32 17.34
C ALA A 206 -0.08 -7.34 17.49
N ASN A 207 0.45 -6.66 18.52
CA ASN A 207 1.90 -6.58 18.77
C ASN A 207 2.41 -7.66 19.74
N ALA A 208 1.55 -8.54 20.24
CA ALA A 208 1.93 -9.60 21.16
C ALA A 208 2.88 -10.59 20.47
N TYR A 209 4.02 -10.86 21.09
CA TYR A 209 5.02 -11.81 20.61
C TYR A 209 4.87 -13.23 21.18
N ASN A 210 4.01 -13.40 22.19
CA ASN A 210 3.73 -14.69 22.79
C ASN A 210 2.22 -14.87 23.06
N PRO A 211 1.75 -16.14 23.13
CA PRO A 211 0.33 -16.44 23.33
C PRO A 211 -0.24 -15.87 24.63
N TYR A 212 0.55 -15.78 25.70
CA TYR A 212 0.08 -15.27 26.99
C TYR A 212 -0.38 -13.80 26.90
N VAL A 213 0.46 -12.93 26.32
CA VAL A 213 0.11 -11.50 26.15
C VAL A 213 -1.06 -11.34 25.20
N TYR A 214 -1.11 -12.15 24.13
CA TYR A 214 -2.23 -12.15 23.19
C TYR A 214 -3.55 -12.54 23.86
N ASN A 215 -3.59 -13.68 24.55
CA ASN A 215 -4.79 -14.19 25.22
C ASN A 215 -5.29 -13.20 26.26
N LYS A 216 -4.40 -12.60 27.06
CA LYS A 216 -4.78 -11.55 28.03
C LYS A 216 -5.37 -10.31 27.37
N ALA A 217 -4.93 -9.95 26.17
CA ALA A 217 -5.52 -8.85 25.42
C ALA A 217 -6.90 -9.23 24.86
N ILE A 218 -7.04 -10.43 24.30
CA ILE A 218 -8.31 -10.95 23.78
C ILE A 218 -9.36 -11.12 24.89
N GLU A 219 -8.98 -11.61 26.08
CA GLU A 219 -9.84 -11.66 27.27
C GLU A 219 -10.43 -10.27 27.56
N LYS A 220 -9.58 -9.23 27.61
CA LYS A 220 -10.03 -7.85 27.84
C LYS A 220 -10.84 -7.25 26.69
N ILE A 221 -10.58 -7.64 25.44
CA ILE A 221 -11.43 -7.26 24.30
C ILE A 221 -12.81 -7.91 24.42
N THR A 222 -12.86 -9.15 24.90
CA THR A 222 -14.12 -9.89 25.12
C THR A 222 -14.93 -9.26 26.24
N GLU A 223 -14.29 -8.85 27.33
CA GLU A 223 -14.92 -8.06 28.41
C GLU A 223 -15.44 -6.70 27.89
N PHE A 224 -14.73 -6.07 26.96
CA PHE A 224 -15.14 -4.81 26.34
C PHE A 224 -16.38 -4.98 25.45
N ASP A 225 -16.36 -5.94 24.52
CA ASP A 225 -17.50 -6.37 23.71
C ASP A 225 -17.22 -7.75 23.09
N PRO A 226 -17.97 -8.81 23.48
CA PRO A 226 -17.79 -10.15 22.93
C PRO A 226 -17.96 -10.23 21.40
N ASN A 227 -18.73 -9.32 20.80
CA ASN A 227 -18.89 -9.30 19.34
C ASN A 227 -17.62 -8.84 18.62
N ALA A 228 -16.78 -8.02 19.27
CA ALA A 228 -15.50 -7.62 18.73
C ALA A 228 -14.56 -8.84 18.60
N THR A 229 -14.49 -9.67 19.64
CA THR A 229 -13.73 -10.92 19.61
C THR A 229 -14.25 -11.87 18.53
N LYS A 230 -15.57 -12.09 18.46
CA LYS A 230 -16.17 -12.93 17.40
C LYS A 230 -15.81 -12.44 16.00
N TYR A 231 -15.73 -11.12 15.78
CA TYR A 231 -15.29 -10.58 14.50
C TYR A 231 -13.81 -10.85 14.23
N LEU A 232 -12.94 -10.66 15.21
CA LEU A 232 -11.51 -10.95 15.10
C LEU A 232 -11.26 -12.44 14.81
N ASP A 233 -12.06 -13.33 15.41
CA ASP A 233 -11.99 -14.78 15.16
C ASP A 233 -12.36 -15.17 13.71
N THR A 234 -13.05 -14.29 12.97
CA THR A 234 -13.29 -14.50 11.53
C THR A 234 -12.04 -14.25 10.67
N CYS A 235 -11.01 -13.61 11.21
CA CYS A 235 -9.76 -13.36 10.51
C CYS A 235 -8.88 -14.62 10.66
N THR A 236 -8.90 -15.47 9.64
CA THR A 236 -8.11 -16.71 9.61
C THR A 236 -6.64 -16.46 9.26
N GLU A 237 -6.34 -15.29 8.69
CA GLU A 237 -4.98 -14.84 8.40
C GLU A 237 -4.24 -14.40 9.67
N GLN A 238 -2.91 -14.46 9.64
CA GLN A 238 -2.09 -14.02 10.76
C GLN A 238 -2.10 -12.49 10.87
N TRP A 239 -2.45 -11.95 12.03
CA TRP A 239 -2.41 -10.50 12.30
C TRP A 239 -1.70 -10.14 13.60
N SER A 240 -1.46 -11.13 14.47
CA SER A 240 -0.68 -10.97 15.71
C SER A 240 0.71 -11.59 15.56
N ARG A 241 1.73 -10.90 16.06
CA ARG A 241 3.14 -11.30 15.91
C ARG A 241 3.46 -12.67 16.50
N HIS A 242 2.74 -13.13 17.52
CA HIS A 242 2.99 -14.43 18.15
C HIS A 242 2.69 -15.62 17.22
N GLN A 243 1.93 -15.39 16.14
CA GLN A 243 1.60 -16.41 15.13
C GLN A 243 2.60 -16.42 13.97
N PHE A 244 3.47 -15.42 13.87
CA PHE A 244 4.33 -15.24 12.71
C PHE A 244 5.40 -16.32 12.64
N ASP A 245 5.64 -16.81 11.43
CA ASP A 245 6.73 -17.74 11.15
C ASP A 245 8.10 -17.10 11.48
N PRO A 246 8.87 -17.67 12.42
CA PRO A 246 10.20 -17.21 12.79
C PRO A 246 11.20 -17.19 11.61
N LEU A 247 11.04 -18.07 10.62
CA LEU A 247 11.98 -18.16 9.47
C LEU A 247 11.97 -16.90 8.59
N VAL A 248 10.89 -16.11 8.66
CA VAL A 248 10.75 -14.85 7.92
C VAL A 248 11.59 -13.72 8.55
N CYS A 249 11.92 -13.82 9.85
CA CYS A 249 12.67 -12.80 10.60
C CYS A 249 12.08 -11.39 10.43
N CYS A 250 10.75 -11.29 10.51
CA CYS A 250 10.01 -10.07 10.28
C CYS A 250 8.79 -9.96 11.19
N ASP A 251 8.78 -8.93 12.03
CA ASP A 251 7.70 -8.59 12.97
C ASP A 251 6.67 -7.61 12.37
N HIS A 252 6.78 -7.27 11.09
CA HIS A 252 5.82 -6.40 10.42
C HIS A 252 4.44 -7.07 10.38
N ASN A 253 3.49 -6.43 11.06
CA ASN A 253 2.06 -6.73 11.02
C ASN A 253 1.27 -5.63 10.30
N THR A 254 1.94 -4.66 9.68
CA THR A 254 1.32 -3.57 8.89
C THR A 254 1.97 -3.46 7.52
N THR A 255 1.23 -2.91 6.56
CA THR A 255 1.66 -2.67 5.17
C THR A 255 2.26 -1.27 4.98
N ASN A 256 2.90 -0.69 6.01
CA ASN A 256 3.42 0.69 5.96
C ASN A 256 4.40 0.95 4.81
N TYR A 257 5.24 -0.03 4.48
CA TYR A 257 6.19 0.05 3.37
C TYR A 257 5.47 0.03 2.01
N VAL A 258 4.35 -0.69 1.91
CA VAL A 258 3.47 -0.70 0.74
C VAL A 258 2.74 0.63 0.59
N GLU A 259 2.18 1.14 1.69
CA GLU A 259 1.53 2.46 1.71
C GLU A 259 2.50 3.60 1.36
N SER A 260 3.77 3.46 1.74
CA SER A 260 4.83 4.42 1.41
C SER A 260 5.13 4.43 -0.09
N PHE A 261 5.24 3.26 -0.73
CA PHE A 261 5.36 3.16 -2.19
C PHE A 261 4.11 3.72 -2.90
N ASN A 262 2.92 3.43 -2.37
CA ASN A 262 1.69 4.00 -2.89
C ASN A 262 1.66 5.52 -2.81
N ALA A 263 2.09 6.10 -1.69
CA ALA A 263 2.20 7.54 -1.53
C ALA A 263 3.17 8.15 -2.56
N LEU A 264 4.24 7.44 -2.89
CA LEU A 264 5.24 7.85 -3.88
C LEU A 264 4.69 7.88 -5.31
N THR A 265 3.91 6.88 -5.72
CA THR A 265 3.36 6.84 -7.09
C THR A 265 2.23 7.85 -7.29
N LYS A 266 1.60 8.33 -6.20
CA LYS A 266 0.42 9.20 -6.22
C LYS A 266 0.49 10.43 -7.14
N PRO A 267 1.60 11.19 -7.22
CA PRO A 267 1.71 12.35 -8.12
C PRO A 267 1.60 11.97 -9.61
N TYR A 268 1.96 10.74 -9.97
CA TYR A 268 2.03 10.26 -11.35
C TYR A 268 0.75 9.51 -11.79
N ARG A 269 -0.11 9.11 -10.84
CA ARG A 269 -1.36 8.37 -11.13
C ARG A 269 -2.40 9.14 -11.97
N ASP A 270 -2.16 10.42 -12.27
CA ASP A 270 -3.03 11.23 -13.15
C ASP A 270 -2.35 11.67 -14.45
N LEU A 271 -1.20 11.08 -14.76
CA LEU A 271 -0.40 11.27 -15.98
C LEU A 271 -0.63 10.11 -16.97
N PRO A 272 -0.14 10.22 -18.22
CA PRO A 272 -0.11 9.11 -19.17
C PRO A 272 0.62 7.89 -18.58
N LEU A 273 0.23 6.70 -19.03
CA LEU A 273 0.63 5.46 -18.36
C LEU A 273 2.13 5.22 -18.44
N LEU A 274 2.74 5.55 -19.59
CA LEU A 274 4.19 5.49 -19.77
C LEU A 274 4.93 6.39 -18.76
N SER A 275 4.44 7.61 -18.49
CA SER A 275 5.04 8.50 -17.49
C SER A 275 5.00 7.93 -16.07
N LEU A 276 3.94 7.18 -15.72
CA LEU A 276 3.88 6.46 -14.45
C LEU A 276 4.92 5.33 -14.39
N PHE A 277 5.08 4.57 -15.48
CA PHE A 277 6.05 3.47 -15.54
C PHE A 277 7.49 3.98 -15.48
N GLU A 278 7.81 5.06 -16.20
CA GLU A 278 9.12 5.71 -16.11
C GLU A 278 9.40 6.23 -14.70
N ALA A 279 8.44 6.90 -14.06
CA ALA A 279 8.62 7.36 -12.68
C ALA A 279 8.87 6.21 -11.68
N ILE A 280 8.24 5.05 -11.88
CA ILE A 280 8.50 3.85 -11.04
C ILE A 280 9.88 3.26 -11.36
N ARG A 281 10.24 3.16 -12.65
CA ARG A 281 11.53 2.63 -13.12
C ARG A 281 12.70 3.48 -12.63
N GLU A 282 12.62 4.80 -12.80
CA GLU A 282 13.64 5.76 -12.34
C GLU A 282 13.82 5.70 -10.82
N TRP A 283 12.72 5.66 -10.08
CA TRP A 283 12.77 5.54 -8.61
C TRP A 283 13.43 4.23 -8.16
N ALA A 284 13.11 3.12 -8.81
CA ALA A 284 13.73 1.83 -8.52
C ALA A 284 15.22 1.85 -8.87
N MET A 285 15.58 2.40 -10.02
CA MET A 285 16.96 2.51 -10.50
C MET A 285 17.83 3.38 -9.57
N GLU A 286 17.36 4.57 -9.17
CA GLU A 286 18.06 5.45 -8.23
C GLU A 286 18.31 4.74 -6.89
N ARG A 287 17.31 4.02 -6.39
CA ARG A 287 17.42 3.28 -5.11
C ARG A 287 18.39 2.13 -5.17
N ILE A 288 18.44 1.39 -6.27
CA ILE A 288 19.42 0.32 -6.46
C ILE A 288 20.82 0.91 -6.56
N GLY A 289 21.02 1.97 -7.35
CA GLY A 289 22.33 2.60 -7.53
C GLY A 289 22.95 3.06 -6.20
N VAL A 290 22.21 3.83 -5.40
CA VAL A 290 22.69 4.31 -4.08
C VAL A 290 23.02 3.14 -3.13
N ARG A 291 22.30 2.03 -3.21
CA ARG A 291 22.50 0.88 -2.32
C ARG A 291 23.58 -0.06 -2.81
N PHE A 292 23.83 -0.13 -4.11
CA PHE A 292 24.96 -0.83 -4.70
C PHE A 292 26.27 -0.30 -4.11
N ASP A 293 26.45 1.03 -4.14
CA ASP A 293 27.66 1.69 -3.60
C ASP A 293 27.83 1.46 -2.10
N LYS A 294 26.72 1.52 -1.35
CA LYS A 294 26.70 1.22 0.08
C LYS A 294 27.08 -0.24 0.34
N ALA A 295 26.49 -1.16 -0.42
CA ALA A 295 26.67 -2.59 -0.25
C ALA A 295 28.09 -3.03 -0.57
N ALA A 296 28.75 -2.45 -1.58
CA ALA A 296 30.12 -2.77 -1.98
C ALA A 296 31.10 -2.75 -0.78
N ASN A 297 30.93 -1.78 0.12
CA ASN A 297 31.79 -1.56 1.28
C ASN A 297 31.41 -2.35 2.55
N MET A 298 30.36 -3.18 2.50
CA MET A 298 29.90 -3.92 3.69
C MET A 298 30.60 -5.27 3.85
N GLU A 299 31.34 -5.48 4.94
CA GLU A 299 31.86 -6.81 5.27
C GLU A 299 30.75 -7.84 5.54
N PRO A 300 30.98 -9.15 5.31
CA PRO A 300 29.94 -10.18 5.40
C PRO A 300 29.15 -10.19 6.71
N ASN A 301 29.82 -9.95 7.85
CA ASN A 301 29.21 -9.92 9.17
C ASN A 301 28.79 -8.52 9.65
N HIS A 302 29.02 -7.47 8.86
CA HIS A 302 28.58 -6.11 9.20
C HIS A 302 27.06 -6.08 9.31
N LEU A 303 26.53 -5.68 10.48
CA LEU A 303 25.10 -5.46 10.64
C LEU A 303 24.61 -4.31 9.76
N THR A 304 23.40 -4.43 9.23
CA THR A 304 22.68 -3.30 8.63
C THR A 304 22.43 -2.20 9.67
N ASP A 305 22.27 -0.94 9.24
CA ASP A 305 22.08 0.20 10.15
C ASP A 305 20.85 -0.01 11.06
N TYR A 306 19.77 -0.57 10.51
CA TYR A 306 18.58 -0.93 11.28
C TYR A 306 18.91 -1.92 12.40
N ALA A 307 19.58 -3.02 12.06
CA ALA A 307 19.89 -4.06 13.04
C ALA A 307 20.90 -3.58 14.07
N LYS A 308 21.90 -2.79 13.67
CA LYS A 308 22.84 -2.15 14.58
C LYS A 308 22.12 -1.28 15.60
N HIS A 309 21.24 -0.38 15.15
CA HIS A 309 20.45 0.46 16.04
C HIS A 309 19.58 -0.37 16.99
N GLU A 310 18.86 -1.36 16.47
CA GLU A 310 17.96 -2.19 17.28
C GLU A 310 18.74 -2.98 18.34
N MET A 311 19.92 -3.51 18.00
CA MET A 311 20.81 -4.20 18.92
C MET A 311 21.31 -3.26 20.01
N GLU A 312 21.75 -2.03 19.67
CA GLU A 312 22.19 -1.03 20.66
C GLU A 312 21.08 -0.71 21.69
N LEU A 313 19.84 -0.52 21.23
CA LEU A 313 18.69 -0.27 22.09
C LEU A 313 18.43 -1.44 23.04
N ARG A 314 18.32 -2.65 22.50
CA ARG A 314 18.06 -3.85 23.30
C ARG A 314 19.22 -4.20 24.24
N SER A 315 20.45 -3.88 23.85
CA SER A 315 21.64 -4.05 24.69
C SER A 315 21.60 -3.11 25.89
N ALA A 316 21.17 -1.86 25.72
CA ALA A 316 20.96 -0.96 26.84
C ALA A 316 19.89 -1.50 27.81
N GLU A 317 18.76 -1.99 27.27
CA GLU A 317 17.68 -2.57 28.08
C GLU A 317 18.09 -3.88 28.78
N SER A 318 18.98 -4.68 28.18
CA SER A 318 19.44 -5.96 28.74
C SER A 318 20.13 -5.82 30.11
N ARG A 319 20.64 -4.63 30.42
CA ARG A 319 21.30 -4.32 31.70
C ARG A 319 20.37 -4.44 32.90
N PHE A 320 19.06 -4.33 32.68
CA PHE A 320 18.02 -4.44 33.70
C PHE A 320 17.49 -5.88 33.86
N CYS A 321 18.03 -6.83 33.10
CA CYS A 321 17.67 -8.24 33.19
C CYS A 321 18.72 -9.02 34.00
N TYR A 322 18.30 -10.07 34.70
CA TYR A 322 19.17 -10.92 35.51
C TYR A 322 19.05 -12.37 35.05
N SER A 323 20.16 -12.99 34.71
CA SER A 323 20.19 -14.35 34.16
C SER A 323 20.71 -15.34 35.20
N THR A 324 20.00 -16.45 35.37
CA THR A 324 20.38 -17.59 36.19
C THR A 324 20.48 -18.83 35.31
N ALA A 325 21.62 -19.53 35.36
CA ALA A 325 21.80 -20.76 34.59
C ALA A 325 21.12 -21.95 35.27
N CYS A 326 20.40 -22.77 34.50
CA CYS A 326 19.70 -23.96 35.00
C CYS A 326 20.41 -25.27 34.63
N GLY A 327 21.54 -25.21 33.92
CA GLY A 327 22.22 -26.36 33.32
C GLY A 327 21.72 -26.68 31.90
N GLY A 328 22.45 -27.50 31.14
CA GLY A 328 22.02 -27.96 29.81
C GLY A 328 21.90 -26.86 28.73
N GLY A 329 22.51 -25.68 28.94
CA GLY A 329 22.39 -24.55 28.01
C GLY A 329 21.06 -23.79 28.09
N GLU A 330 20.27 -24.04 29.14
CA GLU A 330 19.04 -23.31 29.45
C GLU A 330 19.25 -22.32 30.58
N LEU A 331 18.63 -21.14 30.44
CA LEU A 331 18.75 -20.06 31.41
C LEU A 331 17.38 -19.45 31.71
N GLU A 332 17.18 -19.06 32.96
CA GLU A 332 16.05 -18.23 33.38
C GLU A 332 16.52 -16.78 33.42
N VAL A 333 15.82 -15.90 32.70
CA VAL A 333 16.08 -14.45 32.73
C VAL A 333 14.94 -13.72 33.40
N LYS A 334 15.22 -13.09 34.54
CA LYS A 334 14.31 -12.22 35.28
C LYS A 334 14.35 -10.80 34.72
N ASP A 335 13.17 -10.25 34.45
CA ASP A 335 12.95 -8.88 33.96
C ASP A 335 11.78 -8.27 34.74
N GLY A 336 12.11 -7.38 35.69
CA GLY A 336 11.17 -6.96 36.73
C GLY A 336 10.66 -8.15 37.54
N ASN A 337 9.35 -8.37 37.52
CA ASN A 337 8.67 -9.44 38.25
C ASN A 337 8.34 -10.66 37.39
N VAL A 338 8.80 -10.69 36.14
CA VAL A 338 8.53 -11.78 35.19
C VAL A 338 9.83 -12.51 34.87
N LYS A 339 9.72 -13.82 34.62
CA LYS A 339 10.83 -14.69 34.25
C LYS A 339 10.60 -15.27 32.87
N PHE A 340 11.65 -15.31 32.06
CA PHE A 340 11.61 -15.83 30.70
C PHE A 340 12.65 -16.93 30.54
N PRO A 341 12.26 -18.14 30.10
CA PRO A 341 13.24 -19.14 29.70
C PRO A 341 13.95 -18.70 28.41
N VAL A 342 15.26 -18.87 28.36
CA VAL A 342 16.10 -18.59 27.19
C VAL A 342 16.92 -19.83 26.87
N LYS A 343 16.88 -20.26 25.60
CA LYS A 343 17.71 -21.34 25.08
C LYS A 343 18.62 -20.77 23.99
N LEU A 344 19.90 -20.60 24.32
CA LEU A 344 20.84 -19.88 23.46
C LEU A 344 21.09 -20.59 22.14
N HIS A 345 21.31 -21.91 22.18
CA HIS A 345 21.57 -22.77 21.02
C HIS A 345 20.40 -22.73 20.02
N ASN A 346 19.17 -22.72 20.52
CA ASN A 346 17.96 -22.64 19.69
C ASN A 346 17.57 -21.21 19.32
N ARG A 347 18.28 -20.19 19.83
CA ARG A 347 17.97 -18.77 19.62
C ARG A 347 16.51 -18.43 20.02
N THR A 348 16.04 -19.02 21.12
CA THR A 348 14.67 -18.82 21.60
C THR A 348 14.63 -18.13 22.95
N CYS A 349 13.61 -17.30 23.12
CA CYS A 349 13.26 -16.68 24.40
C CYS A 349 11.75 -16.77 24.62
N GLY A 350 11.31 -17.02 25.85
CA GLY A 350 9.90 -17.04 26.21
C GLY A 350 9.14 -15.73 25.91
N CYS A 351 9.84 -14.61 25.71
CA CYS A 351 9.19 -13.37 25.27
C CYS A 351 8.69 -13.41 23.81
N GLY A 352 9.28 -14.26 22.96
CA GLY A 352 8.95 -14.45 21.54
C GLY A 352 9.61 -13.47 20.56
N VAL A 353 10.18 -12.36 21.06
CA VAL A 353 10.76 -11.30 20.22
C VAL A 353 11.92 -11.80 19.37
N TRP A 354 12.78 -12.66 19.93
CA TRP A 354 13.96 -13.15 19.21
C TRP A 354 13.55 -13.98 17.99
N GLN A 355 12.66 -14.94 18.19
CA GLN A 355 12.17 -15.84 17.16
C GLN A 355 11.55 -15.06 15.99
N VAL A 356 10.66 -14.12 16.27
CA VAL A 356 9.93 -13.38 15.22
C VAL A 356 10.80 -12.34 14.52
N SER A 357 11.65 -11.62 15.27
CA SER A 357 12.48 -10.55 14.69
C SER A 357 13.76 -11.05 14.03
N GLY A 358 14.22 -12.27 14.36
CA GLY A 358 15.51 -12.79 13.92
C GLY A 358 16.71 -12.14 14.60
N MET A 359 16.50 -11.32 15.63
CA MET A 359 17.55 -10.63 16.39
C MET A 359 17.37 -10.91 17.88
N PRO A 360 18.45 -11.10 18.66
CA PRO A 360 18.35 -11.25 20.11
C PRO A 360 17.46 -10.18 20.75
N CYS A 361 16.54 -10.62 21.61
CA CYS A 361 15.81 -9.70 22.48
C CYS A 361 16.70 -9.26 23.66
N LYS A 362 16.27 -8.28 24.45
CA LYS A 362 17.01 -7.86 25.65
C LYS A 362 17.34 -9.00 26.62
N HIS A 363 16.47 -10.01 26.75
CA HIS A 363 16.72 -11.19 27.58
C HIS A 363 17.80 -12.10 26.98
N GLY A 364 17.74 -12.34 25.67
CA GLY A 364 18.75 -13.10 24.93
C GLY A 364 20.12 -12.42 24.99
N LEU A 365 20.16 -11.11 24.82
CA LEU A 365 21.39 -10.31 24.94
C LEU A 365 22.00 -10.42 26.34
N ARG A 366 21.19 -10.41 27.40
CA ARG A 366 21.69 -10.58 28.76
C ARG A 366 22.44 -11.90 28.94
N VAL A 367 21.91 -12.97 28.36
CA VAL A 367 22.54 -14.30 28.36
C VAL A 367 23.84 -14.29 27.55
N ILE A 368 23.80 -13.76 26.32
CA ILE A 368 24.96 -13.66 25.42
C ILE A 368 26.12 -12.91 26.12
N TYR A 369 25.83 -11.76 26.73
CA TYR A 369 26.83 -10.98 27.43
C TYR A 369 27.39 -11.67 28.68
N ASN A 370 26.54 -12.38 29.45
CA ASN A 370 27.02 -13.17 30.60
C ASN A 370 28.00 -14.26 30.19
N GLN A 371 27.80 -14.84 29.01
CA GLN A 371 28.67 -15.89 28.46
C GLN A 371 29.85 -15.32 27.65
N ARG A 372 29.99 -13.98 27.58
CA ARG A 372 31.06 -13.29 26.85
C ARG A 372 31.11 -13.64 25.36
N LEU A 373 29.95 -13.85 24.75
CA LEU A 373 29.80 -14.14 23.33
C LEU A 373 29.50 -12.86 22.54
N ASP A 374 29.79 -12.86 21.24
CA ASP A 374 29.46 -11.74 20.36
C ASP A 374 27.96 -11.80 19.95
N PRO A 375 27.14 -10.79 20.26
CA PRO A 375 25.75 -10.73 19.82
C PRO A 375 25.55 -10.79 18.30
N VAL A 376 26.52 -10.35 17.49
CA VAL A 376 26.42 -10.34 16.02
C VAL A 376 26.27 -11.77 15.46
N ASP A 377 26.83 -12.77 16.12
CA ASP A 377 26.73 -14.18 15.72
C ASP A 377 25.31 -14.75 15.84
N PHE A 378 24.49 -14.09 16.66
CA PHE A 378 23.13 -14.51 16.97
C PHE A 378 22.05 -13.77 16.17
N VAL A 379 22.45 -12.77 15.37
CA VAL A 379 21.58 -12.03 14.46
C VAL A 379 21.38 -12.82 13.15
N SER A 380 20.15 -12.84 12.64
CA SER A 380 19.78 -13.48 11.37
C SER A 380 20.59 -12.91 10.20
N THR A 381 20.90 -13.78 9.25
CA THR A 381 21.73 -13.46 8.07
C THR A 381 21.13 -12.34 7.21
N TYR A 382 19.80 -12.19 7.19
CA TYR A 382 19.12 -11.12 6.46
C TYR A 382 19.53 -9.70 6.90
N PHE A 383 20.06 -9.56 8.12
CA PHE A 383 20.49 -8.29 8.68
C PHE A 383 22.01 -8.08 8.59
N LYS A 384 22.71 -8.92 7.83
CA LYS A 384 24.16 -8.87 7.66
C LYS A 384 24.56 -8.42 6.27
N GLY A 385 25.78 -7.91 6.16
CA GLY A 385 26.36 -7.35 4.93
C GLY A 385 26.38 -8.36 3.78
N ALA A 386 26.55 -9.65 4.06
CA ALA A 386 26.47 -10.70 3.04
C ALA A 386 25.13 -10.73 2.30
N ALA A 387 24.01 -10.72 3.02
CA ALA A 387 22.66 -10.69 2.42
C ALA A 387 22.38 -9.33 1.77
N TYR A 388 22.81 -8.22 2.39
CA TYR A 388 22.67 -6.88 1.83
C TYR A 388 23.41 -6.73 0.48
N LYS A 389 24.64 -7.26 0.38
CA LYS A 389 25.41 -7.35 -0.87
C LYS A 389 24.66 -8.13 -1.93
N GLN A 390 24.09 -9.28 -1.60
CA GLN A 390 23.31 -10.07 -2.55
C GLN A 390 22.04 -9.38 -3.00
N ALA A 391 21.37 -8.63 -2.13
CA ALA A 391 20.16 -7.87 -2.46
C ALA A 391 20.41 -6.78 -3.52
N TYR A 392 21.63 -6.24 -3.56
CA TYR A 392 22.03 -5.13 -4.43
C TYR A 392 23.22 -5.48 -5.32
N ALA A 393 23.45 -6.77 -5.61
CA ALA A 393 24.58 -7.20 -6.44
C ALA A 393 24.41 -6.83 -7.93
N GLU A 394 23.18 -6.66 -8.37
CA GLU A 394 22.81 -6.38 -9.75
C GLU A 394 22.17 -5.00 -9.87
N HIS A 395 22.22 -4.40 -11.06
CA HIS A 395 21.72 -3.05 -11.32
C HIS A 395 20.69 -3.02 -12.45
N MET A 396 19.82 -2.02 -12.42
CA MET A 396 18.91 -1.72 -13.53
C MET A 396 19.65 -0.87 -14.56
N HIS A 397 19.62 -1.29 -15.82
CA HIS A 397 20.27 -0.59 -16.91
C HIS A 397 19.40 0.56 -17.43
N PRO A 398 20.01 1.69 -17.81
CA PRO A 398 19.30 2.82 -18.38
C PRO A 398 18.73 2.48 -19.76
N MET A 399 17.70 3.23 -20.16
CA MET A 399 17.07 3.14 -21.48
C MET A 399 17.22 4.47 -22.21
N ALA A 400 17.38 4.42 -23.54
CA ALA A 400 17.32 5.60 -24.37
C ALA A 400 15.92 6.25 -24.32
N ASP A 401 15.83 7.52 -24.69
CA ASP A 401 14.57 8.24 -24.78
C ASP A 401 13.62 7.60 -25.82
N PRO A 402 12.28 7.61 -25.61
CA PRO A 402 11.32 7.06 -26.58
C PRO A 402 11.45 7.60 -28.02
N THR A 403 11.99 8.80 -28.21
CA THR A 403 12.25 9.39 -29.52
C THR A 403 13.37 8.70 -30.30
N GLN A 404 14.26 7.96 -29.62
CA GLN A 404 15.43 7.29 -30.19
C GLN A 404 15.28 5.77 -30.32
N TRP A 405 14.17 5.20 -29.83
CA TRP A 405 13.95 3.76 -29.94
C TRP A 405 13.95 3.31 -31.42
N PRO A 406 14.31 2.06 -31.73
CA PRO A 406 14.16 1.49 -33.07
C PRO A 406 12.69 1.25 -33.41
N GLY A 407 12.33 1.21 -34.70
CA GLY A 407 10.96 0.85 -35.11
C GLY A 407 10.55 -0.52 -34.57
N SER A 408 9.27 -0.71 -34.24
CA SER A 408 8.75 -1.99 -33.73
C SER A 408 7.78 -2.61 -34.72
N THR A 409 7.85 -3.93 -34.86
CA THR A 409 6.89 -4.73 -35.63
C THR A 409 5.64 -5.09 -34.81
N LEU A 410 5.61 -4.76 -33.51
CA LEU A 410 4.48 -5.03 -32.65
C LEU A 410 3.28 -4.14 -32.99
N PRO A 411 2.05 -4.65 -32.80
CA PRO A 411 0.86 -3.85 -33.05
C PRO A 411 0.77 -2.68 -32.08
N THR A 412 0.29 -1.54 -32.57
CA THR A 412 -0.06 -0.41 -31.71
C THR A 412 -1.36 -0.70 -30.95
N ILE A 413 -1.33 -0.50 -29.64
CA ILE A 413 -2.46 -0.82 -28.75
C ILE A 413 -3.29 0.44 -28.44
N LYS A 414 -4.61 0.32 -28.58
CA LYS A 414 -5.57 1.33 -28.13
C LYS A 414 -5.74 1.33 -26.62
N PRO A 415 -6.05 2.49 -26.00
CA PRO A 415 -6.38 2.55 -24.58
C PRO A 415 -7.60 1.67 -24.23
N PRO A 416 -7.78 1.31 -22.95
CA PRO A 416 -8.93 0.54 -22.51
C PRO A 416 -10.22 1.35 -22.64
N GLY A 417 -11.35 0.64 -22.71
CA GLY A 417 -12.68 1.27 -22.75
C GLY A 417 -12.94 2.15 -21.51
N ILE A 418 -13.46 3.37 -21.71
CA ILE A 418 -13.74 4.30 -20.62
C ILE A 418 -14.97 3.83 -19.84
N LYS A 419 -14.78 3.26 -18.66
CA LYS A 419 -15.88 2.98 -17.71
C LYS A 419 -16.30 4.29 -17.03
N ARG A 420 -17.43 4.88 -17.43
CA ARG A 420 -18.00 6.07 -16.76
C ARG A 420 -18.56 5.66 -15.39
N SER A 421 -17.84 5.93 -14.30
CA SER A 421 -18.42 5.90 -12.96
C SER A 421 -19.26 7.16 -12.70
N ALA A 422 -20.42 7.00 -12.05
CA ALA A 422 -21.26 8.13 -11.66
C ALA A 422 -20.55 8.96 -10.57
N GLY A 423 -20.39 10.26 -10.82
CA GLY A 423 -19.79 11.20 -9.88
C GLY A 423 -18.31 11.52 -10.13
N ARG A 424 -17.84 12.60 -9.49
CA ARG A 424 -16.50 13.15 -9.68
C ARG A 424 -15.42 12.24 -9.08
N PRO A 425 -14.39 11.79 -9.84
CA PRO A 425 -13.25 11.08 -9.29
C PRO A 425 -12.59 11.92 -8.20
N GLN A 426 -12.59 11.43 -6.96
CA GLN A 426 -11.96 12.13 -5.85
C GLN A 426 -10.44 11.92 -5.93
N LYS A 427 -9.70 13.00 -6.20
CA LYS A 427 -8.22 12.98 -6.19
C LYS A 427 -7.60 12.74 -4.79
N LYS A 428 -8.43 12.76 -3.75
CA LYS A 428 -8.01 12.58 -2.36
C LYS A 428 -8.89 11.52 -1.73
N ARG A 429 -8.27 10.46 -1.20
CA ARG A 429 -8.89 9.55 -0.23
C ARG A 429 -9.55 10.39 0.88
N ARG A 430 -10.78 10.04 1.25
CA ARG A 430 -11.42 10.57 2.46
C ARG A 430 -10.63 10.08 3.65
N ARG A 431 -10.06 11.02 4.39
CA ARG A 431 -9.29 10.70 5.60
C ARG A 431 -10.21 10.11 6.65
N GLY A 432 -9.78 9.03 7.31
CA GLY A 432 -10.44 8.56 8.51
C GLY A 432 -10.40 9.63 9.60
N ALA A 433 -11.40 9.67 10.49
CA ALA A 433 -11.53 10.71 11.52
C ALA A 433 -10.30 10.87 12.45
N MET A 434 -9.38 9.89 12.47
CA MET A 434 -8.15 9.89 13.27
C MET A 434 -6.86 9.96 12.43
N GLU A 435 -6.92 10.07 11.10
CA GLU A 435 -5.71 10.35 10.31
C GLU A 435 -5.16 11.74 10.70
N ALA A 436 -3.91 11.78 11.18
CA ALA A 436 -3.24 13.01 11.58
C ALA A 436 -3.38 14.08 10.49
N ARG A 437 -4.03 15.20 10.83
CA ARG A 437 -4.07 16.35 9.95
C ARG A 437 -2.62 16.82 9.79
N LYS A 438 -2.09 16.90 8.56
CA LYS A 438 -0.97 17.81 8.26
C LYS A 438 -1.32 19.12 8.96
N ARG A 439 -0.52 19.54 9.95
CA ARG A 439 -0.70 20.81 10.66
C ARG A 439 -0.89 21.87 9.59
N LYS A 440 -2.13 22.34 9.39
CA LYS A 440 -2.31 23.62 8.72
C LYS A 440 -1.58 24.58 9.64
N ARG A 441 -0.64 25.38 9.12
CA ARG A 441 -0.24 26.61 9.82
C ARG A 441 -1.55 27.24 10.29
N ASN A 442 -1.68 27.51 11.59
CA ASN A 442 -2.80 28.24 12.15
C ASN A 442 -2.85 29.61 11.44
N THR A 443 -3.55 29.68 10.31
CA THR A 443 -3.94 30.95 9.75
C THR A 443 -5.15 31.36 10.57
N SER A 444 -4.88 32.14 11.61
CA SER A 444 -5.85 32.98 12.31
C SER A 444 -6.87 33.51 11.31
N VAL A 445 -8.14 33.12 11.51
CA VAL A 445 -9.22 33.47 10.60
C VAL A 445 -9.64 34.91 10.89
N LYS A 446 -9.48 35.80 9.91
CA LYS A 446 -9.94 37.20 10.01
C LYS A 446 -11.43 37.28 9.72
N CYS A 447 -12.22 37.77 10.67
CA CYS A 447 -13.66 37.95 10.53
C CYS A 447 -13.96 39.00 9.45
N SER A 448 -14.77 38.66 8.44
CA SER A 448 -15.11 39.63 7.38
C SER A 448 -16.08 40.73 7.82
N LYS A 449 -16.65 40.64 9.04
CA LYS A 449 -17.55 41.67 9.61
C LYS A 449 -16.78 42.68 10.46
N CYS A 450 -16.08 42.24 11.50
CA CYS A 450 -15.36 43.11 12.43
C CYS A 450 -13.85 43.22 12.14
N LYS A 451 -13.32 42.46 11.18
CA LYS A 451 -11.90 42.42 10.81
C LYS A 451 -10.96 41.94 11.93
N GLU A 452 -11.48 41.48 13.07
CA GLU A 452 -10.74 40.83 14.15
C GLU A 452 -10.33 39.40 13.79
N MET A 453 -9.29 38.89 14.46
CA MET A 453 -8.75 37.56 14.24
C MET A 453 -9.49 36.50 15.07
N ASP A 454 -9.22 35.22 14.78
CA ASP A 454 -9.67 34.03 15.53
C ASP A 454 -11.17 33.67 15.53
N HIS A 455 -11.98 34.34 14.70
CA HIS A 455 -13.37 33.91 14.44
C HIS A 455 -13.84 34.31 13.03
N ASN A 456 -14.96 33.74 12.57
CA ASN A 456 -15.53 34.05 11.26
C ASN A 456 -16.83 34.88 11.38
N ALA A 457 -17.29 35.44 10.27
CA ALA A 457 -18.48 36.31 10.24
C ALA A 457 -19.80 35.65 10.71
N ARG A 458 -19.88 34.31 10.75
CA ARG A 458 -21.06 33.60 11.28
C ARG A 458 -21.07 33.54 12.81
N THR A 459 -19.91 33.60 13.44
CA THR A 459 -19.75 33.53 14.90
C THR A 459 -19.36 34.88 15.51
N CYS A 460 -19.41 35.96 14.72
CA CYS A 460 -19.09 37.32 15.12
C CYS A 460 -20.16 37.87 16.05
N LYS A 461 -19.78 38.19 17.30
CA LYS A 461 -20.67 38.76 18.32
C LYS A 461 -20.87 40.27 18.17
N SER A 462 -20.02 40.94 17.38
CA SER A 462 -20.16 42.36 17.03
C SER A 462 -21.22 42.53 15.94
N GLY A 463 -22.48 42.72 16.33
CA GLY A 463 -23.57 42.94 15.38
C GLY A 463 -24.99 42.82 15.93
N ALA A 464 -25.28 43.40 17.09
CA ALA A 464 -26.63 43.81 17.47
C ALA A 464 -26.64 45.35 17.50
N GLY A 465 -27.29 45.99 16.52
CA GLY A 465 -27.36 47.46 16.45
C GLY A 465 -27.52 48.05 15.04
N THR A 466 -28.76 48.05 14.56
CA THR A 466 -29.44 49.07 13.74
C THR A 466 -28.68 49.83 12.63
N SER A 467 -29.11 49.59 11.38
CA SER A 467 -29.66 50.65 10.52
C SER A 467 -30.60 50.04 9.48
N LYS A 468 -31.89 50.39 9.58
CA LYS A 468 -32.99 49.99 8.69
C LYS A 468 -32.76 50.55 7.27
N ALA A 469 -32.98 49.72 6.26
CA ALA A 469 -33.40 50.15 4.93
C ALA A 469 -34.75 49.47 4.62
N PRO A 470 -35.78 50.19 4.12
CA PRO A 470 -37.12 49.65 3.96
C PRO A 470 -37.22 48.69 2.76
N PRO A 471 -38.20 47.77 2.76
CA PRO A 471 -38.28 46.71 1.77
C PRO A 471 -38.82 47.24 0.44
N LYS A 472 -38.10 46.96 -0.67
CA LYS A 472 -38.68 47.07 -2.01
C LYS A 472 -39.64 45.89 -2.22
N GLN A 473 -40.93 46.23 -2.29
CA GLN A 473 -42.02 45.39 -2.75
C GLN A 473 -41.69 44.80 -4.14
N ARG A 474 -41.84 43.48 -4.29
CA ARG A 474 -42.13 42.87 -5.59
C ARG A 474 -43.58 42.44 -5.56
N ALA A 475 -44.36 43.07 -6.43
CA ALA A 475 -45.79 42.87 -6.61
C ALA A 475 -46.10 41.39 -6.87
N ALA A 476 -47.08 40.89 -6.13
CA ALA A 476 -47.86 39.73 -6.50
C ALA A 476 -49.01 40.21 -7.38
N THR A 477 -49.09 39.71 -8.61
CA THR A 477 -50.35 39.65 -9.36
C THR A 477 -50.84 38.21 -9.31
N ASN A 478 -52.11 38.07 -8.95
CA ASN A 478 -52.79 36.85 -8.56
C ASN A 478 -53.99 36.64 -9.49
N LYS A 479 -54.28 35.36 -9.82
CA LYS A 479 -55.57 34.82 -10.32
C LYS A 479 -55.94 35.15 -11.78
N ARG A 480 -56.65 34.31 -12.56
CA ARG A 480 -57.40 33.05 -12.35
C ARG A 480 -57.77 32.47 -13.73
N LYS A 481 -57.99 31.13 -13.78
CA LYS A 481 -58.95 30.32 -14.59
C LYS A 481 -59.11 30.65 -16.09
N THR A 482 -59.00 29.68 -16.99
CA THR A 482 -60.12 28.76 -17.31
C THR A 482 -59.66 27.39 -17.83
N ALA A 483 -60.52 26.41 -17.61
CA ALA A 483 -60.49 25.07 -18.20
C ALA A 483 -61.66 24.94 -19.19
N SER A 484 -61.45 24.19 -20.28
CA SER A 484 -62.43 23.29 -20.94
C SER A 484 -61.75 22.71 -22.19
N ASP A 485 -61.56 21.40 -22.23
CA ASP A 485 -62.15 20.43 -23.17
C ASP A 485 -61.62 20.53 -24.62
N GLY A 486 -61.24 19.47 -25.33
CA GLY A 486 -61.26 18.04 -25.10
C GLY A 486 -60.80 17.31 -26.37
N ALA A 487 -60.82 15.97 -26.30
CA ALA A 487 -60.68 14.96 -27.36
C ALA A 487 -59.24 14.59 -27.82
N SER A 488 -58.71 13.41 -27.43
CA SER A 488 -58.97 12.04 -27.95
C SER A 488 -57.82 11.66 -28.91
N THR A 489 -56.96 10.67 -28.67
CA THR A 489 -57.21 9.21 -28.62
C THR A 489 -55.90 8.53 -28.15
N SER A 490 -55.90 7.71 -27.09
CA SER A 490 -55.92 6.22 -27.08
C SER A 490 -54.81 5.58 -27.97
N LYS A 491 -54.02 4.59 -27.56
CA LYS A 491 -54.23 3.44 -26.67
C LYS A 491 -52.95 2.98 -25.95
N ALA A 492 -53.19 2.27 -24.86
CA ALA A 492 -52.24 1.71 -23.91
C ALA A 492 -51.68 0.32 -24.31
N ALA A 493 -50.53 0.01 -23.67
CA ALA A 493 -49.98 -1.24 -23.09
C ALA A 493 -50.92 -2.48 -22.99
N PRO A 494 -50.46 -3.73 -22.66
CA PRO A 494 -49.33 -4.03 -21.78
C PRO A 494 -48.54 -5.38 -21.89
N LYS A 495 -47.42 -5.38 -21.15
CA LYS A 495 -46.76 -6.45 -20.35
C LYS A 495 -47.23 -7.90 -20.52
N GLY A 496 -46.29 -8.76 -20.93
CA GLY A 496 -46.36 -10.22 -20.77
C GLY A 496 -45.96 -10.70 -19.37
N LYS A 497 -46.63 -11.76 -18.90
CA LYS A 497 -46.22 -12.61 -17.79
C LYS A 497 -46.57 -14.07 -18.10
N LYS A 498 -45.58 -14.94 -17.91
CA LYS A 498 -45.64 -16.38 -17.58
C LYS A 498 -46.25 -17.37 -18.59
N SER A 499 -45.45 -18.38 -18.95
CA SER A 499 -45.82 -19.78 -18.72
C SER A 499 -44.56 -20.65 -18.54
N LYS A 500 -44.68 -21.62 -17.64
CA LYS A 500 -43.78 -22.76 -17.39
C LYS A 500 -44.22 -23.92 -18.29
N GLN A 501 -43.24 -24.78 -18.61
CA GLN A 501 -43.32 -26.24 -18.78
C GLN A 501 -44.21 -26.83 -19.87
N ALA A 502 -43.57 -27.49 -20.83
CA ALA A 502 -43.55 -28.95 -20.90
C ALA A 502 -42.10 -29.37 -21.17
#